data_AF-A0A2E0I4H9-F1
#
_entry.id   AF-A0A2E0I4H9-F1
#
_cell.length_a   1.000
_cell.length_b   1.000
_cell.length_c   1.000
_cell.angle_alpha   90.00
_cell.angle_beta   90.00
_cell.angle_gamma   90.00
#
_symmetry.space_group_name_H-M   'P 1'
#
loop_
_entity.id
_entity.type
_entity.pdbx_description
1 polymer ?
#
loop_
_entity_poly.entity_id
_entity_poly.type
_entity_poly.pdbx_seq_one_letter_code
_entity_poly.pdbx_strand_id
1 'polypeptide(L)'
;MKNVLFSIILIISFFSFGQTEQKVPLINASELLKNACSEAKIENKNIFLKYSASWCGWCKKMDEQIKSETCNSLFESNYIFVTLVVNESKSNKHLETPGGQAILEKYNGERSGLPFFVILNEDGNLLEDSFDSNGQNLGCPVSGDEVEYFIEILKNTSSLSTKDLNKISTVFLSK
;
A
#
# COMPACT_ATOMS: atom_id res chain seq x y z
N MET A 1 -48.59 -48.60 45.93
CA MET A 1 -48.79 -47.13 45.85
C MET A 1 -47.60 -46.49 46.55
N LYS A 2 -46.73 -45.65 46.00
CA LYS A 2 -46.64 -44.89 44.74
C LYS A 2 -45.15 -44.83 44.36
N ASN A 3 -44.88 -44.93 43.07
CA ASN A 3 -43.57 -44.79 42.45
C ASN A 3 -43.10 -43.33 42.60
N VAL A 4 -41.84 -43.12 42.96
CA VAL A 4 -41.22 -41.79 42.89
C VAL A 4 -40.21 -41.82 41.73
N LEU A 5 -40.62 -41.15 40.65
CA LEU A 5 -39.86 -40.90 39.43
C LEU A 5 -38.63 -40.04 39.76
N PHE A 6 -37.44 -40.54 39.43
CA PHE A 6 -36.24 -39.70 39.32
C PHE A 6 -36.34 -38.89 38.03
N SER A 7 -36.58 -37.57 38.14
CA SER A 7 -36.52 -36.65 37.01
C SER A 7 -35.08 -36.23 36.76
N ILE A 8 -34.54 -36.61 35.61
CA ILE A 8 -33.24 -36.18 35.08
C ILE A 8 -33.43 -34.76 34.53
N ILE A 9 -32.84 -33.77 35.18
CA ILE A 9 -32.75 -32.40 34.68
C ILE A 9 -31.51 -32.32 33.77
N LEU A 10 -31.73 -32.33 32.47
CA LEU A 10 -30.71 -32.11 31.44
C LEU A 10 -30.48 -30.59 31.31
N ILE A 11 -29.46 -30.06 31.98
CA ILE A 11 -29.02 -28.66 31.81
C ILE A 11 -28.25 -28.58 30.49
N ILE A 12 -28.94 -28.18 29.42
CA ILE A 12 -28.30 -27.80 28.16
C ILE A 12 -27.79 -26.37 28.33
N SER A 13 -26.51 -26.24 28.67
CA SER A 13 -25.78 -24.98 28.68
C SER A 13 -25.56 -24.53 27.24
N PHE A 14 -26.50 -23.73 26.71
CA PHE A 14 -26.30 -22.97 25.47
C PHE A 14 -25.24 -21.89 25.71
N PHE A 15 -23.96 -22.25 25.57
CA PHE A 15 -22.88 -21.28 25.43
C PHE A 15 -23.04 -20.60 24.06
N SER A 16 -23.76 -19.48 24.04
CA SER A 16 -23.79 -18.59 22.88
C SER A 16 -22.41 -17.94 22.74
N PHE A 17 -21.55 -18.53 21.93
CA PHE A 17 -20.29 -17.92 21.51
C PHE A 17 -20.63 -16.80 20.50
N GLY A 18 -21.00 -15.63 21.03
CA GLY A 18 -21.13 -14.43 20.20
C GLY A 18 -19.74 -14.02 19.73
N GLN A 19 -19.42 -14.25 18.46
CA GLN A 19 -18.23 -13.66 17.86
C GLN A 19 -18.48 -12.16 17.72
N THR A 20 -17.96 -11.37 18.65
CA THR A 20 -17.77 -9.94 18.41
C THR A 20 -16.62 -9.81 17.40
N GLU A 21 -16.93 -9.42 16.17
CA GLU A 21 -15.92 -8.99 15.20
C GLU A 21 -15.14 -7.80 15.82
N GLN A 22 -13.92 -8.07 16.29
CA GLN A 22 -13.01 -7.01 16.72
C GLN A 22 -12.60 -6.22 15.48
N LYS A 23 -13.21 -5.05 15.29
CA LYS A 23 -12.78 -4.07 14.30
C LYS A 23 -11.42 -3.52 14.76
N VAL A 24 -10.33 -4.10 14.28
CA VAL A 24 -8.96 -3.61 14.54
C VAL A 24 -8.91 -2.14 14.12
N PRO A 25 -8.56 -1.20 15.02
CA PRO A 25 -8.45 0.21 14.67
C PRO A 25 -7.39 0.37 13.57
N LEU A 26 -7.74 1.03 12.47
CA LEU A 26 -6.78 1.36 11.43
C LEU A 26 -5.76 2.36 11.97
N ILE A 27 -4.47 2.07 11.80
CA ILE A 27 -3.37 2.96 12.15
C ILE A 27 -3.48 4.23 11.30
N ASN A 28 -3.25 5.39 11.92
CA ASN A 28 -3.33 6.68 11.22
C ASN A 28 -2.17 6.84 10.22
N ALA A 29 -2.44 7.50 9.09
CA ALA A 29 -1.44 7.73 8.04
C ALA A 29 -0.19 8.49 8.52
N SER A 30 -0.35 9.44 9.46
CA SER A 30 0.78 10.17 10.06
C SER A 30 1.69 9.26 10.91
N GLU A 31 1.10 8.28 11.59
CA GLU A 31 1.84 7.30 12.38
C GLU A 31 2.57 6.30 11.49
N LEU A 32 1.93 5.82 10.42
CA LEU A 32 2.58 4.99 9.40
C LEU A 32 3.78 5.69 8.78
N LEU A 33 3.64 6.97 8.39
CA LEU A 33 4.74 7.75 7.84
C LEU A 33 5.87 7.99 8.86
N LYS A 34 5.53 8.29 10.12
CA LYS A 34 6.53 8.46 11.18
C LYS A 34 7.33 7.17 11.41
N ASN A 35 6.66 6.03 11.42
CA ASN A 35 7.31 4.72 11.57
C ASN A 35 8.22 4.43 10.36
N ALA A 36 7.73 4.67 9.15
CA ALA A 36 8.52 4.51 7.93
C ALA A 36 9.75 5.43 7.89
N CYS A 37 9.65 6.68 8.34
CA CYS A 37 10.82 7.57 8.47
C CYS A 37 11.83 7.04 9.49
N SER A 38 11.35 6.46 10.60
CA SER A 38 12.23 5.88 11.61
C SER A 38 12.98 4.65 11.08
N GLU A 39 12.29 3.79 10.35
CA GLU A 39 12.87 2.62 9.68
C GLU A 39 13.83 3.01 8.55
N ALA A 40 13.43 3.97 7.71
CA ALA A 40 14.22 4.52 6.62
C ALA A 40 15.58 5.07 7.10
N LYS A 41 15.62 5.73 8.28
CA LYS A 41 16.86 6.21 8.90
C LYS A 41 17.78 5.08 9.36
N ILE A 42 17.21 3.98 9.86
CA ILE A 42 17.97 2.82 10.33
C ILE A 42 18.55 2.05 9.14
N GLU A 43 17.74 1.85 8.11
CA GLU A 43 18.11 1.05 6.93
C GLU A 43 18.81 1.86 5.84
N ASN A 44 18.87 3.19 6.00
CA ASN A 44 19.39 4.14 5.01
C ASN A 44 18.70 3.95 3.64
N LYS A 45 17.38 3.97 3.65
CA LYS A 45 16.50 3.77 2.48
C LYS A 45 15.56 4.95 2.29
N ASN A 46 15.11 5.15 1.05
CA ASN A 46 14.01 6.06 0.76
C ASN A 46 12.67 5.40 1.07
N ILE A 47 11.58 6.17 1.09
CA ILE A 47 10.22 5.68 1.34
C ILE A 47 9.45 5.72 0.02
N PHE A 48 8.91 4.58 -0.39
CA PHE A 48 7.94 4.49 -1.49
C PHE A 48 6.53 4.57 -0.90
N LEU A 49 5.94 5.78 -0.92
CA LEU A 49 4.60 6.02 -0.42
C LEU A 49 3.58 5.90 -1.56
N LYS A 50 2.84 4.80 -1.58
CA LYS A 50 1.82 4.51 -2.59
C LYS A 50 0.40 4.74 -2.04
N TYR A 51 -0.47 5.26 -2.90
CA TYR A 51 -1.91 5.41 -2.62
C TYR A 51 -2.69 4.36 -3.43
N SER A 52 -3.64 3.71 -2.78
CA SER A 52 -4.38 2.58 -3.35
C SER A 52 -5.84 2.56 -2.90
N ALA A 53 -6.64 1.68 -3.50
CA ALA A 53 -8.01 1.38 -3.11
C ALA A 53 -8.34 -0.09 -3.44
N SER A 54 -9.29 -0.69 -2.72
CA SER A 54 -9.70 -2.10 -2.89
C SER A 54 -10.20 -2.42 -4.30
N TRP A 55 -10.83 -1.44 -4.96
CA TRP A 55 -11.35 -1.54 -6.32
C TRP A 55 -10.29 -1.30 -7.40
N CYS A 56 -9.10 -0.80 -7.05
CA CYS A 56 -8.10 -0.36 -8.01
C CYS A 56 -7.33 -1.53 -8.63
N GLY A 57 -7.67 -1.90 -9.88
CA GLY A 57 -6.98 -2.96 -10.62
C GLY A 57 -5.52 -2.63 -10.95
N TRP A 58 -5.25 -1.40 -11.39
CA TRP A 58 -3.88 -0.94 -11.69
C TRP A 58 -2.97 -0.93 -10.46
N CYS A 59 -3.52 -0.65 -9.27
CA CYS A 59 -2.77 -0.72 -8.02
C CYS A 59 -2.30 -2.14 -7.72
N LYS A 60 -3.14 -3.14 -8.03
CA LYS A 60 -2.82 -4.57 -7.86
C LYS A 60 -1.79 -5.02 -8.90
N LYS A 61 -1.93 -4.61 -10.16
CA LYS A 61 -0.92 -4.88 -11.20
C LYS A 61 0.45 -4.33 -10.80
N MET A 62 0.50 -3.09 -10.32
CA MET A 62 1.75 -2.50 -9.83
C MET A 62 2.35 -3.28 -8.66
N ASP A 63 1.52 -3.71 -7.70
CA ASP A 63 1.98 -4.56 -6.58
C ASP A 63 2.54 -5.90 -7.06
N GLU A 64 1.89 -6.54 -8.02
CA GLU A 64 2.35 -7.80 -8.62
C GLU A 64 3.68 -7.63 -9.35
N GLN A 65 3.85 -6.53 -10.09
CA GLN A 65 5.10 -6.22 -10.79
C GLN A 65 6.24 -5.93 -9.81
N ILE A 66 6.00 -5.11 -8.79
CA ILE A 66 6.97 -4.80 -7.73
C ILE A 66 7.38 -6.08 -6.98
N LYS A 67 6.41 -6.92 -6.61
CA LYS A 67 6.63 -8.16 -5.84
C LYS A 67 6.97 -9.38 -6.69
N SER A 68 7.16 -9.19 -7.99
CA SER A 68 7.61 -10.27 -8.87
C SER A 68 8.96 -10.82 -8.42
N GLU A 69 9.24 -12.08 -8.73
CA GLU A 69 10.52 -12.73 -8.38
C GLU A 69 11.75 -11.93 -8.86
N THR A 70 11.61 -11.22 -9.98
CA THR A 70 12.66 -10.38 -10.56
C THR A 70 12.84 -9.05 -9.83
N CYS A 71 11.75 -8.43 -9.35
CA CYS A 71 11.78 -7.07 -8.82
C CYS A 71 11.77 -7.00 -7.29
N ASN A 72 11.25 -7.99 -6.58
CA ASN A 72 10.95 -7.87 -5.15
C ASN A 72 12.18 -7.43 -4.33
N SER A 73 13.31 -8.11 -4.50
CA SER A 73 14.55 -7.77 -3.78
C SER A 73 15.15 -6.42 -4.21
N LEU A 74 14.94 -5.99 -5.46
CA LEU A 74 15.41 -4.70 -5.96
C LEU A 74 14.67 -3.55 -5.28
N PHE A 75 13.35 -3.69 -5.11
CA PHE A 75 12.54 -2.69 -4.42
C PHE A 75 12.75 -2.74 -2.90
N GLU A 76 12.72 -3.92 -2.28
CA GLU A 76 12.90 -4.07 -0.83
C GLU A 76 14.28 -3.60 -0.35
N SER A 77 15.33 -3.76 -1.17
CA SER A 77 16.68 -3.28 -0.81
C SER A 77 16.85 -1.76 -0.91
N ASN A 78 15.95 -1.06 -1.60
CA ASN A 78 16.07 0.39 -1.85
C ASN A 78 14.99 1.22 -1.16
N TYR A 79 13.85 0.63 -0.80
CA TYR A 79 12.70 1.38 -0.29
C TYR A 79 12.03 0.74 0.92
N ILE A 80 11.57 1.59 1.83
CA ILE A 80 10.52 1.27 2.80
C ILE A 80 9.17 1.54 2.14
N PHE A 81 8.31 0.52 2.03
CA PHE A 81 7.01 0.66 1.39
C PHE A 81 5.92 1.06 2.39
N VAL A 82 5.18 2.11 2.06
CA VAL A 82 3.96 2.50 2.79
C VAL A 82 2.82 2.57 1.79
N THR A 83 1.71 1.91 2.09
CA THR A 83 0.48 2.05 1.30
C THR A 83 -0.59 2.74 2.14
N LEU A 84 -1.16 3.82 1.60
CA LEU A 84 -2.32 4.49 2.16
C LEU A 84 -3.56 4.16 1.31
N VAL A 85 -4.61 3.67 1.95
CA VAL A 85 -5.88 3.37 1.29
C VAL A 85 -6.75 4.62 1.28
N VAL A 86 -7.16 5.06 0.10
CA VAL A 86 -7.90 6.30 -0.15
C VAL A 86 -8.93 6.08 -1.26
N ASN A 87 -9.85 7.03 -1.46
CA ASN A 87 -10.85 7.01 -2.52
C ASN A 87 -11.67 5.70 -2.61
N GLU A 88 -11.94 5.07 -1.47
CA GLU A 88 -12.76 3.86 -1.41
C GLU A 88 -14.21 4.13 -1.79
N SER A 89 -14.89 3.06 -2.25
CA SER A 89 -16.32 3.09 -2.49
C SER A 89 -17.09 3.37 -1.19
N LYS A 90 -18.33 3.86 -1.29
CA LYS A 90 -19.15 4.20 -0.12
C LYS A 90 -19.28 3.05 0.89
N SER A 91 -19.41 1.81 0.41
CA SER A 91 -19.49 0.62 1.29
C SER A 91 -18.14 0.29 1.95
N ASN A 92 -17.04 0.63 1.29
CA ASN A 92 -15.67 0.29 1.72
C ASN A 92 -14.93 1.46 2.36
N LYS A 93 -15.60 2.60 2.63
CA LYS A 93 -14.97 3.76 3.29
C LYS A 93 -14.30 3.43 4.62
N HIS A 94 -14.75 2.39 5.31
CA HIS A 94 -14.14 1.90 6.53
C HIS A 94 -12.75 1.26 6.34
N LEU A 95 -12.32 1.00 5.09
CA LEU A 95 -10.98 0.51 4.74
C LEU A 95 -9.97 1.65 4.56
N GLU A 96 -10.42 2.90 4.40
CA GLU A 96 -9.52 4.02 4.18
C GLU A 96 -8.61 4.25 5.38
N THR A 97 -7.33 4.48 5.10
CA THR A 97 -6.36 4.83 6.13
C THR A 97 -6.74 6.20 6.69
N PRO A 98 -7.02 6.34 8.00
CA PRO A 98 -7.36 7.62 8.59
C PRO A 98 -6.27 8.66 8.33
N GLY A 99 -6.64 9.81 7.78
CA GLY A 99 -5.69 10.86 7.39
C GLY A 99 -5.00 10.66 6.03
N GLY A 100 -5.24 9.55 5.34
CA GLY A 100 -4.62 9.26 4.04
C GLY A 100 -4.94 10.31 2.97
N GLN A 101 -6.19 10.78 2.93
CA GLN A 101 -6.64 11.81 1.98
C GLN A 101 -5.88 13.15 2.15
N ALA A 102 -5.65 13.59 3.39
CA ALA A 102 -4.93 14.83 3.65
C ALA A 102 -3.46 14.75 3.22
N ILE A 103 -2.85 13.57 3.29
CA ILE A 103 -1.47 13.34 2.83
C ILE A 103 -1.45 13.25 1.29
N LEU A 104 -2.45 12.65 0.66
CA LEU A 104 -2.60 12.67 -0.80
C LEU A 104 -2.68 14.12 -1.33
N GLU A 105 -3.51 14.95 -0.69
CA GLU A 105 -3.67 16.38 -1.01
C GLU A 105 -2.36 17.17 -0.84
N LYS A 106 -1.57 16.87 0.20
CA LYS A 106 -0.25 17.49 0.42
C LYS A 106 0.67 17.34 -0.80
N TYR A 107 0.52 16.26 -1.57
CA TYR A 107 1.32 15.97 -2.77
C TYR A 107 0.52 16.20 -4.07
N ASN A 108 -0.57 16.97 -4.02
CA ASN A 108 -1.42 17.31 -5.17
C ASN A 108 -2.04 16.10 -5.89
N GLY A 109 -2.12 14.94 -5.24
CA GLY A 109 -2.60 13.70 -5.84
C GLY A 109 -4.11 13.51 -5.77
N GLU A 110 -4.87 14.40 -5.15
CA GLU A 110 -6.30 14.24 -4.89
C GLU A 110 -7.16 14.26 -6.17
N ARG A 111 -6.60 14.79 -7.26
CA ARG A 111 -7.21 14.79 -8.60
C ARG A 111 -6.62 13.73 -9.53
N SER A 112 -5.63 12.98 -9.06
CA SER A 112 -4.97 11.93 -9.83
C SER A 112 -5.74 10.61 -9.77
N GLY A 113 -5.57 9.79 -10.81
CA GLY A 113 -5.99 8.39 -10.77
C GLY A 113 -5.20 7.58 -9.73
N LEU A 114 -5.65 6.36 -9.42
CA LEU A 114 -4.90 5.41 -8.61
C LEU A 114 -4.28 4.29 -9.49
N PRO A 115 -3.08 3.78 -9.17
CA PRO A 115 -2.25 4.20 -8.04
C PRO A 115 -1.70 5.62 -8.27
N PHE A 116 -1.39 6.30 -7.17
CA PHE A 116 -0.54 7.47 -7.17
C PHE A 116 0.61 7.16 -6.21
N PHE A 117 1.79 7.72 -6.40
CA PHE A 117 2.90 7.50 -5.47
C PHE A 117 3.79 8.73 -5.34
N VAL A 118 4.53 8.77 -4.25
CA VAL A 118 5.65 9.70 -4.06
C VAL A 118 6.83 8.94 -3.47
N ILE A 119 8.04 9.41 -3.79
CA ILE A 119 9.25 8.96 -3.16
C ILE A 119 9.69 10.03 -2.17
N LEU A 120 9.88 9.62 -0.91
CA LEU A 120 10.36 10.51 0.15
C LEU A 120 11.74 10.07 0.60
N ASN A 121 12.55 11.00 1.10
CA ASN A 121 13.75 10.65 1.85
C ASN A 121 13.40 10.17 3.28
N GLU A 122 14.42 9.81 4.05
CA GLU A 122 14.29 9.30 5.42
C GLU A 122 13.73 10.33 6.43
N ASP A 123 13.72 11.61 6.09
CA ASP A 123 13.10 12.69 6.86
C ASP A 123 11.64 12.99 6.43
N GLY A 124 11.15 12.31 5.39
CA GLY A 124 9.81 12.53 4.83
C GLY A 124 9.73 13.73 3.87
N ASN A 125 10.87 14.22 3.37
CA ASN A 125 10.92 15.24 2.32
C ASN A 125 10.70 14.59 0.96
N LEU A 126 9.95 15.27 0.08
CA LEU A 126 9.68 14.81 -1.27
C LEU A 126 10.96 14.79 -2.12
N LEU A 127 11.23 13.66 -2.78
CA LEU A 127 12.30 13.51 -3.77
C LEU A 127 11.72 13.53 -5.19
N GLU A 128 10.73 12.68 -5.45
CA GLU A 128 10.06 12.52 -6.74
C GLU A 128 8.58 12.21 -6.50
N ASP A 129 7.72 12.50 -7.48
CA ASP A 129 6.30 12.15 -7.45
C ASP A 129 5.89 11.36 -8.70
N SER A 130 4.60 11.00 -8.78
CA SER A 130 4.07 10.21 -9.88
C SER A 130 3.73 11.03 -11.12
N PHE A 131 4.04 12.33 -11.17
CA PHE A 131 3.70 13.18 -12.32
C PHE A 131 4.81 13.18 -13.37
N ASP A 132 4.42 12.98 -14.63
CA ASP A 132 5.28 13.25 -15.77
C ASP A 132 5.53 14.76 -15.94
N SER A 133 6.39 15.12 -16.89
CA SER A 133 6.67 16.52 -17.23
C SER A 133 5.46 17.36 -17.69
N ASN A 134 4.33 16.72 -18.02
CA ASN A 134 3.07 17.35 -18.39
C ASN A 134 2.07 17.43 -17.21
N GLY A 135 2.46 16.96 -16.02
CA GLY A 135 1.59 16.90 -14.85
C GLY A 135 0.59 15.73 -14.88
N GLN A 136 0.82 14.72 -15.71
CA GLN A 136 -0.02 13.52 -15.78
C GLN A 136 0.49 12.45 -14.82
N ASN A 137 -0.41 11.86 -14.05
CA ASN A 137 -0.06 10.75 -13.17
C ASN A 137 0.31 9.51 -13.99
N LEU A 138 1.52 8.98 -13.78
CA LEU A 138 2.01 7.73 -14.36
C LEU A 138 1.20 6.52 -13.90
N GLY A 139 0.72 6.56 -12.65
CA GLY A 139 0.05 5.44 -12.01
C GLY A 139 0.85 4.14 -12.05
N CYS A 140 0.29 3.10 -12.67
CA CYS A 140 1.01 1.85 -12.93
C CYS A 140 1.58 1.95 -14.35
N PRO A 141 2.89 2.25 -14.54
CA PRO A 141 3.45 2.50 -15.85
C PRO A 141 3.44 1.22 -16.69
N VAL A 142 2.90 1.30 -17.91
CA VAL A 142 2.79 0.14 -18.82
C VAL A 142 3.15 0.45 -20.27
N SER A 143 3.17 1.73 -20.66
CA SER A 143 3.70 2.17 -21.95
C SER A 143 5.21 2.42 -21.88
N GLY A 144 5.86 2.49 -23.04
CA GLY A 144 7.30 2.76 -23.14
C GLY A 144 7.70 4.05 -22.42
N ASP A 145 7.01 5.14 -22.72
CA ASP A 145 7.30 6.47 -22.18
C ASP A 145 7.04 6.54 -20.67
N GLU A 146 5.94 5.95 -20.18
CA GLU A 146 5.66 5.88 -18.73
C GLU A 146 6.72 5.07 -17.98
N VAL A 147 7.16 3.94 -18.56
CA VAL A 147 8.19 3.09 -17.96
C VAL A 147 9.54 3.79 -17.99
N GLU A 148 9.89 4.50 -19.05
CA GLU A 148 11.12 5.28 -19.12
C GLU A 148 11.17 6.34 -18.01
N TYR A 149 10.07 7.10 -17.84
CA TYR A 149 9.98 8.10 -16.78
C TYR A 149 10.03 7.46 -15.39
N PHE A 150 9.35 6.34 -15.18
CA PHE A 150 9.43 5.59 -13.92
C PHE A 150 10.84 5.10 -13.62
N ILE A 151 11.58 4.65 -14.63
CA ILE A 151 12.98 4.25 -14.50
C ILE A 151 13.88 5.45 -14.13
N GLU A 152 13.60 6.64 -14.65
CA GLU A 152 14.31 7.87 -14.26
C GLU A 152 14.09 8.19 -12.78
N ILE A 153 12.84 8.14 -12.30
CA ILE A 153 12.52 8.29 -10.86
C ILE A 153 13.34 7.29 -10.05
N LEU A 154 13.28 6.00 -10.39
CA LEU A 154 14.01 4.96 -9.66
C LEU A 154 15.53 5.18 -9.69
N LYS A 155 16.08 5.63 -10.81
CA LYS A 155 17.50 5.96 -10.95
C LYS A 155 17.90 7.10 -10.03
N ASN A 156 17.05 8.12 -9.87
CA ASN A 156 17.31 9.28 -9.03
C ASN A 156 17.16 8.97 -7.54
N THR A 157 16.31 8.00 -7.19
CA THR A 157 15.93 7.74 -5.80
C THR A 157 16.36 6.38 -5.26
N SER A 158 17.29 5.69 -5.91
CA SER A 158 17.81 4.40 -5.44
C SER A 158 19.28 4.20 -5.75
N SER A 159 19.83 3.07 -5.31
CA SER A 159 21.18 2.60 -5.63
C SER A 159 21.20 1.58 -6.79
N LEU A 160 20.10 1.45 -7.54
CA LEU A 160 19.94 0.44 -8.58
C LEU A 160 20.94 0.66 -9.73
N SER A 161 21.58 -0.42 -10.16
CA SER A 161 22.45 -0.39 -11.34
C SER A 161 21.63 -0.30 -12.63
N THR A 162 22.25 0.11 -13.74
CA THR A 162 21.61 0.07 -15.07
C THR A 162 21.07 -1.32 -15.41
N LYS A 163 21.77 -2.39 -14.98
CA LYS A 163 21.31 -3.76 -15.19
C LYS A 163 20.03 -4.06 -14.41
N ASP A 164 19.90 -3.55 -13.19
CA ASP A 164 18.72 -3.76 -12.36
C ASP A 164 17.53 -2.94 -12.86
N LEU A 165 17.76 -1.69 -13.25
CA LEU A 165 16.75 -0.85 -13.90
C LEU A 165 16.21 -1.50 -15.18
N ASN A 166 17.06 -2.12 -16.00
CA ASN A 166 16.62 -2.84 -17.20
C ASN A 166 15.74 -4.07 -16.87
N LYS A 167 15.99 -4.76 -15.76
CA LYS A 167 15.11 -5.87 -15.32
C LYS A 167 13.74 -5.34 -14.92
N ILE A 168 13.71 -4.25 -14.15
CA ILE A 168 12.46 -3.60 -13.74
C ILE A 168 11.69 -3.15 -14.98
N SER A 169 12.34 -2.45 -15.91
CA SER A 169 11.73 -2.01 -17.18
C SER A 169 11.10 -3.18 -17.94
N THR A 170 11.81 -4.31 -18.04
CA THR A 170 11.31 -5.52 -18.71
C THR A 170 10.03 -6.06 -18.06
N VAL A 171 9.98 -6.11 -16.72
CA VAL A 171 8.78 -6.57 -15.99
C VAL A 171 7.62 -5.59 -16.18
N PHE A 172 7.87 -4.29 -16.13
CA PHE A 172 6.81 -3.29 -16.25
C PHE A 172 6.23 -3.19 -17.68
N LEU A 173 7.02 -3.49 -18.70
CA LEU A 173 6.58 -3.60 -20.10
C LEU A 173 5.93 -4.95 -20.43
N SER A 174 5.95 -5.92 -19.51
CA SER A 174 5.31 -7.22 -19.73
C SER A 174 3.78 -7.12 -19.61
N LYS A 175 3.08 -7.73 -20.57
CA LYS A 175 1.62 -7.68 -20.69
C LYS A 175 0.95 -8.51 -19.60
#